data_AF-A0A7S0QC98-F1
#
_entry.id   AF-A0A7S0QC98-F1
#
_cell.length_a   1.000
_cell.length_b   1.000
_cell.length_c   1.000
_cell.angle_alpha   90.00
_cell.angle_beta   90.00
_cell.angle_gamma   90.00
#
_symmetry.space_group_name_H-M   'P 1'
#
loop_
_entity.id
_entity.type
_entity.pdbx_description
1 polymer ?
#
loop_
_entity_poly.entity_id
_entity_poly.type
_entity_poly.pdbx_seq_one_letter_code
_entity_poly.pdbx_strand_id
1 'polypeptide(L)'
;AKSNARKAADASSREKKKAKCDVAKEKKKPDSEVPPFKDGEGLQWILGNSITQKDFFQDHWEKAPLHISRGDEGYYGNLFSRSLLERYAADGHIVFGSNLKACRYEDGKRTDEGRAGRAT
;
A
#
# COMPACT_ATOMS: atom_id res chain seq x y z
N ALA A 1 18.00 25.70 -52.81
CA ALA A 1 19.15 24.83 -52.51
C ALA A 1 20.05 25.50 -51.49
N LYS A 2 20.50 24.73 -50.48
CA LYS A 2 21.56 25.04 -49.48
C LYS A 2 21.19 26.10 -48.43
N SER A 3 21.48 25.98 -47.15
CA SER A 3 21.96 24.88 -46.29
C SER A 3 22.05 25.43 -44.86
N ASN A 4 21.71 24.55 -43.93
CA ASN A 4 21.95 24.57 -42.48
C ASN A 4 23.28 25.24 -42.02
N ALA A 5 23.25 25.96 -40.90
CA ALA A 5 24.38 26.04 -39.96
C ALA A 5 23.90 26.38 -38.54
N ARG A 6 24.41 25.61 -37.58
CA ARG A 6 24.02 25.49 -36.17
C ARG A 6 24.65 26.58 -35.31
N LYS A 7 24.01 26.96 -34.20
CA LYS A 7 24.75 27.28 -32.96
C LYS A 7 23.90 27.06 -31.71
N ALA A 8 24.49 26.31 -30.77
CA ALA A 8 23.96 25.98 -29.46
C ALA A 8 24.16 27.13 -28.46
N ALA A 9 23.22 27.27 -27.53
CA ALA A 9 23.22 28.01 -26.25
C ALA A 9 21.73 28.15 -25.88
N ASP A 10 21.23 28.04 -24.66
CA ASP A 10 21.78 27.92 -23.33
C ASP A 10 20.59 27.51 -22.44
N ALA A 11 20.88 26.82 -21.34
CA ALA A 11 19.89 26.36 -20.39
C ALA A 11 19.30 27.55 -19.62
N SER A 12 17.97 27.65 -19.50
CA SER A 12 17.40 28.42 -18.40
C SER A 12 15.97 27.99 -18.04
N SER A 13 15.90 27.40 -16.84
CA SER A 13 14.80 27.51 -15.87
C SER A 13 13.38 27.12 -16.29
N ARG A 14 13.06 25.82 -16.15
CA ARG A 14 11.69 25.41 -15.79
C ARG A 14 11.60 25.30 -14.27
N GLU A 15 11.00 26.33 -13.69
CA GLU A 15 10.67 26.47 -12.29
C GLU A 15 9.85 25.27 -11.79
N LYS A 16 10.42 24.51 -10.86
CA LYS A 16 9.74 23.41 -10.16
C LYS A 16 8.74 24.02 -9.18
N LYS A 17 7.45 24.03 -9.53
CA LYS A 17 6.38 24.26 -8.54
C LYS A 17 6.40 23.12 -7.53
N LYS A 18 6.95 23.40 -6.35
CA LYS A 18 6.94 22.52 -5.18
C LYS A 18 5.48 22.43 -4.70
N ALA A 19 4.81 21.32 -5.01
CA ALA A 19 3.55 20.98 -4.38
C ALA A 19 3.81 20.83 -2.88
N LYS A 20 3.25 21.75 -2.09
CA LYS A 20 3.29 21.72 -0.64
C LYS A 20 2.17 20.77 -0.22
N CYS A 21 2.52 19.53 0.10
CA CYS A 21 1.59 18.64 0.79
C CYS A 21 1.51 19.13 2.23
N ASP A 22 0.38 19.74 2.58
CA ASP A 22 0.08 20.08 3.96
C ASP A 22 -0.03 18.77 4.77
N VAL A 23 0.98 18.52 5.60
CA VAL A 23 0.97 17.40 6.54
C VAL A 23 -0.05 17.72 7.62
N ALA A 24 -1.24 17.15 7.48
CA ALA A 24 -2.24 17.17 8.54
C ALA A 24 -1.63 16.54 9.80
N LYS A 25 -1.75 17.24 10.93
CA LYS A 25 -1.36 16.74 12.25
C LYS A 25 -2.19 15.51 12.59
N GLU A 26 -1.60 14.34 12.39
CA GLU A 26 -2.15 13.06 12.82
C GLU A 26 -2.16 13.01 14.35
N LYS A 27 -3.36 12.95 14.95
CA LYS A 27 -3.50 12.72 16.39
C LYS A 27 -3.00 11.30 16.67
N LYS A 28 -2.04 11.14 17.59
CA LYS A 28 -1.57 9.83 18.07
C LYS A 28 -2.76 9.02 18.59
N LYS A 29 -3.26 8.08 17.79
CA LYS A 29 -4.03 6.93 18.26
C LYS A 29 -3.05 5.79 18.57
N PRO A 30 -3.36 4.94 19.56
CA PRO A 30 -2.53 3.78 19.87
C PRO A 30 -2.37 2.88 18.63
N ASP A 31 -1.20 2.24 18.52
CA ASP A 31 -0.87 1.33 17.44
C ASP A 31 -1.89 0.18 17.41
N SER A 32 -2.56 0.00 16.27
CA SER A 32 -3.46 -1.11 15.88
C SER A 32 -4.14 -1.87 17.04
N GLU A 33 -5.28 -1.38 17.50
CA GLU A 33 -6.21 -2.22 18.26
C GLU A 33 -6.94 -3.13 17.28
N VAL A 34 -6.51 -4.39 17.18
CA VAL A 34 -7.33 -5.43 16.55
C VAL A 34 -8.65 -5.45 17.31
N PRO A 35 -9.82 -5.34 16.64
CA PRO A 35 -11.08 -5.36 17.34
C PRO A 35 -11.20 -6.67 18.14
N PRO A 36 -11.66 -6.65 19.40
CA PRO A 36 -11.80 -7.85 20.21
C PRO A 36 -13.00 -8.65 19.70
N PHE A 37 -12.79 -9.43 18.64
CA PHE A 37 -13.80 -10.31 18.08
C PHE A 37 -14.06 -11.47 19.04
N LYS A 38 -15.32 -11.83 19.22
CA LYS A 38 -15.67 -13.15 19.75
C LYS A 38 -15.50 -14.20 18.66
N ASP A 39 -15.55 -15.47 19.07
CA ASP A 39 -15.45 -16.60 18.15
C ASP A 39 -16.46 -16.47 16.99
N GLY A 40 -15.95 -16.54 15.76
CA GLY A 40 -16.75 -16.43 14.54
C GLY A 40 -17.10 -15.00 14.08
N GLU A 41 -16.89 -13.97 14.91
CA GLU A 41 -17.22 -12.58 14.53
C GLU A 41 -16.19 -11.99 13.55
N GLY A 42 -14.92 -12.39 13.64
CA GLY A 42 -13.85 -11.88 12.79
C GLY A 42 -14.09 -12.12 11.30
N LEU A 43 -14.64 -13.29 10.93
CA LEU A 43 -14.97 -13.57 9.53
C LEU A 43 -16.13 -12.69 9.06
N GLN A 44 -17.21 -12.57 9.84
CA GLN A 44 -18.31 -11.67 9.49
C GLN A 44 -17.84 -10.23 9.36
N TRP A 45 -16.90 -9.80 10.21
CA TRP A 45 -16.28 -8.48 10.09
C TRP A 45 -15.48 -8.35 8.78
N ILE A 46 -14.65 -9.32 8.41
CA ILE A 46 -13.92 -9.29 7.12
C ILE A 46 -14.88 -9.25 5.94
N LEU A 47 -16.01 -9.97 6.00
CA LEU A 47 -17.05 -9.98 4.97
C LEU A 47 -17.89 -8.69 4.98
N GLY A 48 -18.02 -8.04 6.13
CA GLY A 48 -18.89 -6.90 6.39
C GLY A 48 -20.38 -7.23 6.23
N ASN A 49 -21.22 -6.22 6.11
CA ASN A 49 -22.68 -6.39 6.20
C ASN A 49 -23.33 -6.81 4.87
N SER A 50 -22.57 -6.84 3.77
CA SER A 50 -23.10 -7.09 2.43
C SER A 50 -23.33 -8.56 2.11
N ILE A 51 -22.74 -9.47 2.89
CA ILE A 51 -22.84 -10.92 2.68
C ILE A 51 -22.80 -11.64 4.03
N THR A 52 -23.60 -12.69 4.19
CA THR A 52 -23.54 -13.52 5.38
C THR A 52 -22.43 -14.56 5.25
N GLN A 53 -21.90 -15.06 6.37
CA GLN A 53 -20.96 -16.20 6.34
C GLN A 53 -21.54 -17.41 5.59
N LYS A 54 -22.85 -17.66 5.73
CA LYS A 54 -23.52 -18.78 5.07
C LYS A 54 -23.44 -18.64 3.55
N ASP A 55 -23.84 -17.49 3.01
CA ASP A 55 -23.86 -17.26 1.57
C ASP A 55 -22.42 -17.27 1.00
N PHE A 56 -21.45 -16.74 1.76
CA PHE A 56 -20.03 -16.82 1.42
C PHE A 56 -19.56 -18.27 1.25
N PHE A 57 -19.80 -19.14 2.23
CA PHE A 57 -19.38 -20.54 2.15
C PHE A 57 -20.16 -21.34 1.11
N GLN A 58 -21.41 -20.99 0.86
CA GLN A 58 -22.25 -21.67 -0.11
C GLN A 58 -21.86 -21.32 -1.55
N ASP A 59 -21.62 -20.06 -1.85
CA ASP A 59 -21.59 -19.59 -3.24
C ASP A 59 -20.20 -19.10 -3.69
N HIS A 60 -19.31 -18.72 -2.76
CA HIS A 60 -18.03 -18.09 -3.09
C HIS A 60 -16.80 -18.89 -2.64
N TRP A 61 -16.81 -19.43 -1.43
CA TRP A 61 -15.68 -20.17 -0.88
C TRP A 61 -15.26 -21.29 -1.83
N GLU A 62 -14.03 -21.22 -2.33
CA GLU A 62 -13.42 -22.15 -3.30
C GLU A 62 -14.22 -22.35 -4.61
N LYS A 63 -15.15 -21.45 -4.93
CA LYS A 63 -16.03 -21.54 -6.11
C LYS A 63 -15.90 -20.36 -7.04
N ALA A 64 -15.92 -19.15 -6.48
CA ALA A 64 -15.94 -17.93 -7.27
C ALA A 64 -15.28 -16.76 -6.51
N PRO A 65 -14.57 -15.86 -7.22
CA PRO A 65 -14.12 -14.60 -6.64
C PRO A 65 -15.30 -13.78 -6.08
N LEU A 66 -15.05 -13.05 -4.99
CA LEU A 66 -16.01 -12.14 -4.37
C LEU A 66 -15.37 -10.77 -4.17
N HIS A 67 -15.95 -9.74 -4.78
CA HIS A 67 -15.57 -8.35 -4.54
C HIS A 67 -16.62 -7.68 -3.64
N ILE A 68 -16.19 -7.06 -2.54
CA ILE A 68 -17.07 -6.38 -1.59
C ILE A 68 -16.70 -4.90 -1.54
N SER A 69 -17.56 -4.05 -2.12
CA SER A 69 -17.41 -2.60 -2.04
C SER A 69 -17.86 -2.09 -0.68
N ARG A 70 -16.97 -1.40 0.05
CA ARG A 70 -17.23 -0.92 1.43
C ARG A 70 -17.95 0.42 1.49
N GLY A 71 -17.70 1.31 0.52
CA GLY A 71 -18.18 2.70 0.57
C GLY A 71 -17.58 3.55 1.72
N ASP A 72 -16.64 2.99 2.48
CA ASP A 72 -15.95 3.61 3.60
C ASP A 72 -14.43 3.38 3.47
N GLU A 73 -13.68 4.45 3.20
CA GLU A 73 -12.22 4.44 3.08
C GLU A 73 -11.53 4.11 4.42
N GLY A 74 -12.20 4.38 5.55
CA GLY A 74 -11.66 4.18 6.89
C GLY A 74 -11.80 2.76 7.42
N TYR A 75 -12.50 1.86 6.71
CA TYR A 75 -12.89 0.54 7.23
C TYR A 75 -11.71 -0.29 7.77
N TYR A 76 -10.57 -0.26 7.08
CA TYR A 76 -9.34 -0.96 7.49
C TYR A 76 -8.25 -0.02 8.06
N GLY A 77 -8.55 1.28 8.21
CA GLY A 77 -7.53 2.31 8.48
C GLY A 77 -6.74 2.12 9.76
N ASN A 78 -7.29 1.39 10.74
CA ASN A 78 -6.61 1.11 12.01
C ASN A 78 -5.87 -0.25 12.05
N LEU A 79 -5.97 -1.08 11.00
CA LEU A 79 -5.32 -2.40 10.97
C LEU A 79 -3.82 -2.31 10.65
N PHE A 80 -3.47 -1.53 9.63
CA PHE A 80 -2.10 -1.40 9.17
C PHE A 80 -1.94 -0.09 8.42
N SER A 81 -0.79 0.58 8.60
CA SER A 81 -0.50 1.83 7.92
C SER A 81 0.95 1.87 7.45
N ARG A 82 1.22 2.76 6.50
CA ARG A 82 2.59 3.03 6.06
C ARG A 82 3.47 3.51 7.22
N SER A 83 2.96 4.41 8.05
CA SER A 83 3.67 4.93 9.22
C SER A 83 4.03 3.82 10.22
N LEU A 84 3.15 2.82 10.37
CA LEU A 84 3.43 1.62 11.17
C LEU A 84 4.57 0.80 10.56
N LEU A 85 4.53 0.53 9.25
CA LEU A 85 5.60 -0.19 8.56
C LEU A 85 6.96 0.53 8.67
N GLU A 86 6.98 1.85 8.47
CA GLU A 86 8.19 2.68 8.58
C GLU A 86 8.79 2.63 9.99
N ARG A 87 7.94 2.65 11.02
CA ARG A 87 8.37 2.47 12.41
C ARG A 87 8.99 1.10 12.65
N TYR A 88 8.33 0.01 12.24
CA TYR A 88 8.86 -1.36 12.41
C TYR A 88 10.17 -1.57 11.64
N ALA A 89 10.32 -0.95 10.48
CA ALA A 89 11.57 -0.92 9.72
C ALA A 89 12.68 -0.19 10.50
N ALA A 90 12.40 1.02 10.98
CA ALA A 90 13.35 1.82 11.77
C ALA A 90 13.77 1.16 13.08
N ASP A 91 12.85 0.46 13.76
CA ASP A 91 13.11 -0.31 14.97
C ASP A 91 13.94 -1.59 14.71
N GLY A 92 14.24 -1.90 13.43
CA GLY A 92 15.10 -3.00 13.03
C GLY A 92 14.44 -4.37 13.07
N HIS A 93 13.10 -4.43 13.14
CA HIS A 93 12.34 -5.67 13.16
C HIS A 93 12.17 -6.33 11.79
N ILE A 94 12.58 -5.65 10.71
CA ILE A 94 12.32 -6.08 9.33
C ILE A 94 13.63 -6.34 8.59
N VAL A 95 13.78 -7.57 8.09
CA VAL A 95 14.90 -7.99 7.23
C VAL A 95 14.39 -8.30 5.83
N PHE A 96 15.05 -7.73 4.81
CA PHE A 96 14.74 -8.03 3.42
C PHE A 96 14.97 -9.51 3.12
N GLY A 97 14.06 -10.10 2.33
CA GLY A 97 14.08 -11.52 2.00
C GLY A 97 13.50 -12.44 3.07
N SER A 98 13.36 -11.97 4.32
CA SER A 98 12.71 -12.71 5.41
C SER A 98 11.32 -12.17 5.71
N ASN A 99 11.20 -10.91 6.12
CA ASN A 99 9.93 -10.29 6.51
C ASN A 99 9.34 -9.41 5.40
N LEU A 100 10.20 -8.85 4.54
CA LEU A 100 9.82 -7.92 3.49
C LEU A 100 10.50 -8.28 2.17
N LYS A 101 9.75 -8.23 1.07
CA LYS A 101 10.29 -8.35 -0.29
C LYS A 101 9.93 -7.11 -1.08
N ALA A 102 10.93 -6.51 -1.72
CA ALA A 102 10.73 -5.45 -2.70
C ALA A 102 10.68 -6.07 -4.10
N CYS A 103 9.58 -5.85 -4.81
CA CYS A 103 9.39 -6.37 -6.17
C CYS A 103 8.85 -5.26 -7.07
N ARG A 104 9.17 -5.33 -8.36
CA ARG A 104 8.62 -4.46 -9.40
C ARG A 104 8.00 -5.30 -10.51
N TYR A 105 6.98 -4.74 -11.17
CA TYR A 105 6.38 -5.30 -12.37
C TYR A 105 6.45 -4.26 -13.50
N GLU A 106 7.23 -4.56 -14.54
CA GLU A 106 7.40 -3.73 -15.75
C GLU A 106 7.33 -4.66 -16.96
N ASP A 107 6.63 -4.22 -18.02
CA ASP A 107 6.48 -4.94 -19.29
C ASP A 107 6.04 -6.41 -19.14
N GLY A 108 5.12 -6.69 -18.22
CA GLY A 108 4.59 -8.05 -18.00
C GLY A 108 5.55 -8.97 -17.23
N LYS A 109 6.68 -8.45 -16.73
CA LYS A 109 7.67 -9.23 -16.00
C LYS A 109 7.84 -8.72 -14.56
N ARG A 110 7.79 -9.67 -13.62
CA ARG A 110 8.17 -9.41 -12.23
C ARG A 110 9.69 -9.49 -12.07
N THR A 111 10.27 -8.51 -11.39
CA THR A 111 11.66 -8.52 -10.94
C THR A 111 11.72 -8.28 -9.44
N ASP A 112 12.47 -9.12 -8.73
CA ASP A 112 12.73 -8.94 -7.30
C ASP A 112 13.95 -8.01 -7.13
N GLU A 113 13.82 -6.95 -6.34
CA GLU A 113 14.96 -6.12 -5.99
C GLU A 113 15.77 -6.86 -4.92
N GLY A 114 16.88 -7.47 -5.32
CA GLY A 114 17.77 -8.30 -4.49
C GLY A 114 18.54 -7.50 -3.42
N ARG A 115 17.83 -6.75 -2.59
CA ARG A 115 18.40 -6.11 -1.40
C ARG A 115 18.52 -7.16 -0.31
N ALA A 116 19.71 -7.26 0.29
CA ALA A 116 19.96 -8.10 1.45
C ALA A 116 20.24 -7.20 2.67
N GLY A 117 19.85 -7.66 3.86
CA GLY A 117 20.06 -6.94 5.12
C GLY A 117 18.80 -6.27 5.67
N ARG A 118 18.98 -5.44 6.70
CA ARG A 118 17.86 -4.75 7.37
C ARG A 118 17.20 -3.74 6.42
N ALA A 119 15.87 -3.68 6.49
CA ALA A 119 15.12 -2.63 5.83
C ALA A 119 15.14 -1.38 6.72
N THR A 120 16.06 -0.46 6.42
CA THR A 120 16.24 0.82 7.12
C THR A 120 15.96 1.98 6.18
#